data_AF-A0A2M7X7Z8-F1
#
_entry.id   AF-A0A2M7X7Z8-F1
#
_cell.length_a   1.000
_cell.length_b   1.000
_cell.length_c   1.000
_cell.angle_alpha   90.00
_cell.angle_beta   90.00
_cell.angle_gamma   90.00
#
_symmetry.space_group_name_H-M   'P 1'
#
loop_
_entity.id
_entity.type
_entity.pdbx_description
1 polymer ?
#
loop_
_entity_poly.entity_id
_entity_poly.type
_entity_poly.pdbx_seq_one_letter_code
_entity_poly.pdbx_strand_id
1 'polypeptide(L)'
;MWLALRDVRQTTLQLVQGLAPEDTVVQSMADVSPSKWHLAHTTWFFEQFVLGRDPSYRPLHPNWMVLFNSYYQSAGPMHARAARGLLSRPTLAEIIGYRQQVDERLAALLACESLDAELAAILTLGLHHEQQHQELILTDIKHVFSINPLRPALLPPVLSRRPPQAPIGARVNRPQRWLDGSPGVVQIGHQGSGFAFDCETPRHAVLLHPHRVAARPVSNADYQQFIADGGYRDHRLWMAEGWDQVQRQAWLHPLYWSDDGQSEFSLRGDIDLQPDAPVCHVSFFEADAFARWAGARLPREEEWEHLAEPQAVQGNFQEQGHWHPQPATPDASSDSGAAGQWFGDVWEWTSSPYVNYPGFRPLPGALGEYNGKFMCGQWVLRGGSCVSPQSHLRASYRNFFYPADRW
;
A
#
# COMPACT_ATOMS: atom_id res chain seq x y z
N MET A 1 13.17 -20.72 3.67
CA MET A 1 12.22 -20.61 2.54
C MET A 1 10.86 -21.20 2.88
N TRP A 2 10.72 -22.52 3.14
CA TRP A 2 9.43 -23.14 3.45
C TRP A 2 8.62 -22.46 4.57
N LEU A 3 9.25 -22.15 5.71
CA LEU A 3 8.57 -21.45 6.82
C LEU A 3 8.02 -20.09 6.36
N ALA A 4 8.84 -19.27 5.68
CA ALA A 4 8.41 -17.98 5.16
C ALA A 4 7.27 -18.11 4.14
N LEU A 5 7.32 -19.10 3.25
CA LEU A 5 6.22 -19.40 2.33
C LEU A 5 4.95 -19.70 3.10
N ARG A 6 4.99 -20.70 4.00
CA ARG A 6 3.82 -21.08 4.78
C ARG A 6 3.24 -19.91 5.56
N ASP A 7 4.09 -19.11 6.22
CA ASP A 7 3.65 -18.02 7.07
C ASP A 7 2.99 -16.90 6.24
N VAL A 8 3.59 -16.48 5.12
CA VAL A 8 2.98 -15.50 4.19
C VAL A 8 1.66 -16.03 3.62
N ARG A 9 1.63 -17.27 3.15
CA ARG A 9 0.43 -17.91 2.59
C ARG A 9 -0.71 -17.98 3.59
N GLN A 10 -0.38 -18.27 4.86
CA GLN A 10 -1.34 -18.36 5.96
C GLN A 10 -1.89 -16.98 6.35
N THR A 11 -1.05 -15.94 6.39
CA THR A 11 -1.50 -14.56 6.64
C THR A 11 -2.61 -14.17 5.67
N THR A 12 -2.44 -14.43 4.37
CA THR A 12 -3.46 -14.12 3.35
C THR A 12 -4.81 -14.79 3.65
N LEU A 13 -4.83 -16.04 4.16
CA LEU A 13 -6.05 -16.72 4.56
C LEU A 13 -6.67 -16.12 5.83
N GLN A 14 -5.86 -15.67 6.78
CA GLN A 14 -6.33 -15.02 8.01
C GLN A 14 -7.03 -13.69 7.70
N LEU A 15 -6.53 -12.91 6.73
CA LEU A 15 -7.13 -11.62 6.35
C LEU A 15 -8.56 -11.74 5.79
N VAL A 16 -8.90 -12.89 5.21
CA VAL A 16 -10.23 -13.14 4.62
C VAL A 16 -11.14 -14.00 5.51
N GLN A 17 -10.68 -14.45 6.68
CA GLN A 17 -11.43 -15.38 7.54
C GLN A 17 -12.76 -14.79 8.05
N GLY A 18 -12.83 -13.47 8.24
CA GLY A 18 -14.02 -12.76 8.69
C GLY A 18 -15.06 -12.46 7.60
N LEU A 19 -14.78 -12.81 6.34
CA LEU A 19 -15.61 -12.46 5.20
C LEU A 19 -16.64 -13.55 4.88
N ALA A 20 -17.86 -13.12 4.56
CA ALA A 20 -18.85 -13.99 3.94
C ALA A 20 -18.47 -14.24 2.46
N PRO A 21 -18.92 -15.36 1.85
CA PRO A 21 -18.67 -15.61 0.43
C PRO A 21 -19.06 -14.44 -0.48
N GLU A 22 -20.16 -13.75 -0.17
CA GLU A 22 -20.67 -12.59 -0.90
C GLU A 22 -19.71 -11.40 -0.88
N ASP A 23 -19.02 -11.17 0.24
CA ASP A 23 -18.05 -10.08 0.36
C ASP A 23 -16.85 -10.29 -0.58
N THR A 24 -16.52 -11.55 -0.85
CA THR A 24 -15.33 -11.91 -1.63
C THR A 24 -15.53 -11.85 -3.14
N VAL A 25 -16.74 -11.53 -3.64
CA VAL A 25 -17.06 -11.47 -5.07
C VAL A 25 -17.21 -10.04 -5.63
N VAL A 26 -17.40 -9.05 -4.76
CA VAL A 26 -17.76 -7.69 -5.18
C VAL A 26 -16.54 -6.94 -5.73
N GLN A 27 -16.76 -6.21 -6.82
CA GLN A 27 -15.83 -5.21 -7.37
C GLN A 27 -16.52 -3.86 -7.33
N SER A 28 -16.18 -3.04 -6.34
CA SER A 28 -16.83 -1.75 -6.07
C SER A 28 -16.38 -0.62 -7.00
N MET A 29 -15.20 -0.76 -7.62
CA MET A 29 -14.71 0.07 -8.73
C MET A 29 -13.64 -0.68 -9.54
N ALA A 30 -13.24 -0.16 -10.69
CA ALA A 30 -12.32 -0.86 -11.60
C ALA A 30 -10.96 -1.21 -10.97
N ASP A 31 -10.50 -0.39 -10.01
CA ASP A 31 -9.21 -0.61 -9.36
C ASP A 31 -9.24 -1.64 -8.24
N VAL A 32 -10.40 -1.76 -7.57
CA VAL A 32 -10.68 -2.79 -6.56
C VAL A 32 -10.83 -4.15 -7.25
N SER A 33 -10.21 -5.18 -6.69
CA SER A 33 -10.41 -6.57 -7.08
C SER A 33 -11.14 -7.35 -5.98
N PRO A 34 -12.01 -8.30 -6.32
CA PRO A 34 -12.65 -9.14 -5.31
C PRO A 34 -11.63 -9.91 -4.47
N SER A 35 -11.84 -10.04 -3.16
CA SER A 35 -10.87 -10.74 -2.27
C SER A 35 -10.57 -12.16 -2.75
N LYS A 36 -11.55 -12.89 -3.30
CA LYS A 36 -11.31 -14.23 -3.86
C LYS A 36 -10.41 -14.20 -5.10
N TRP A 37 -10.43 -13.11 -5.88
CA TRP A 37 -9.52 -12.94 -7.00
C TRP A 37 -8.08 -12.77 -6.49
N HIS A 38 -7.83 -12.01 -5.42
CA HIS A 38 -6.50 -11.92 -4.79
C HIS A 38 -6.00 -13.27 -4.29
N LEU A 39 -6.87 -14.05 -3.63
CA LEU A 39 -6.55 -15.41 -3.17
C LEU A 39 -6.12 -16.32 -4.32
N ALA A 40 -6.83 -16.27 -5.44
CA ALA A 40 -6.51 -17.08 -6.60
C ALA A 40 -5.29 -16.54 -7.37
N HIS A 41 -5.16 -15.23 -7.52
CA HIS A 41 -4.07 -14.59 -8.26
C HIS A 41 -2.70 -14.79 -7.61
N THR A 42 -2.60 -14.65 -6.30
CA THR A 42 -1.35 -14.95 -5.58
C THR A 42 -0.94 -16.40 -5.74
N THR A 43 -1.91 -17.30 -5.88
CA THR A 43 -1.68 -18.75 -6.08
C THR A 43 -1.29 -19.06 -7.52
N TRP A 44 -1.96 -18.41 -8.47
CA TRP A 44 -1.62 -18.41 -9.88
C TRP A 44 -0.17 -18.00 -10.11
N PHE A 45 0.36 -17.00 -9.37
CA PHE A 45 1.76 -16.61 -9.47
C PHE A 45 2.71 -17.79 -9.22
N PHE A 46 2.49 -18.52 -8.12
CA PHE A 46 3.31 -19.70 -7.79
C PHE A 46 3.09 -20.85 -8.77
N GLU A 47 1.85 -21.11 -9.18
CA GLU A 47 1.59 -22.15 -10.18
C GLU A 47 2.26 -21.85 -11.52
N GLN A 48 2.19 -20.59 -11.98
CA GLN A 48 2.74 -20.16 -13.26
C GLN A 48 4.26 -20.11 -13.25
N PHE A 49 4.85 -19.41 -12.28
CA PHE A 49 6.27 -19.05 -12.32
C PHE A 49 7.18 -19.97 -11.50
N VAL A 50 6.61 -20.75 -10.56
CA VAL A 50 7.38 -21.71 -9.76
C VAL A 50 7.13 -23.13 -10.25
N LEU A 51 5.88 -23.62 -10.16
CA LEU A 51 5.56 -24.99 -10.58
C LEU A 51 5.66 -25.16 -12.10
N GLY A 52 5.24 -24.15 -12.87
CA GLY A 52 5.30 -24.13 -14.33
C GLY A 52 6.71 -24.08 -14.93
N ARG A 53 7.77 -23.96 -14.11
CA ARG A 53 9.15 -24.12 -14.58
C ARG A 53 9.47 -25.53 -15.03
N ASP A 54 8.84 -26.54 -14.42
CA ASP A 54 8.91 -27.90 -14.92
C ASP A 54 8.09 -28.01 -16.21
N PRO A 55 8.69 -28.28 -17.38
CA PRO A 55 7.97 -28.42 -18.65
C PRO A 55 6.93 -29.57 -18.64
N SER A 56 7.07 -30.52 -17.71
CA SER A 56 6.14 -31.62 -17.49
C SER A 56 4.90 -31.20 -16.70
N TYR A 57 4.97 -30.09 -15.96
CA TYR A 57 3.87 -29.59 -15.15
C TYR A 57 2.65 -29.24 -16.00
N ARG A 58 1.46 -29.51 -15.47
CA ARG A 58 0.19 -29.15 -16.08
C ARG A 58 -0.64 -28.37 -15.05
N PRO A 59 -1.15 -27.18 -15.41
CA PRO A 59 -1.99 -26.41 -14.51
C PRO A 59 -3.18 -27.22 -14.02
N LEU A 60 -3.52 -27.08 -12.74
CA LEU A 60 -4.66 -27.73 -12.10
C LEU A 60 -5.97 -27.40 -12.84
N HIS A 61 -6.10 -26.14 -13.24
CA HIS A 61 -7.25 -25.63 -13.97
C HIS A 61 -6.77 -24.72 -15.12
N PRO A 62 -6.57 -25.24 -16.35
CA PRO A 62 -6.03 -24.47 -17.46
C PRO A 62 -6.79 -23.17 -17.76
N ASN A 63 -8.12 -23.18 -17.63
CA ASN A 63 -8.95 -21.99 -17.85
C ASN A 63 -8.73 -20.91 -16.77
N TRP A 64 -8.31 -21.29 -15.56
CA TRP A 64 -8.10 -20.35 -14.46
C TRP A 64 -6.81 -19.55 -14.65
N MET A 65 -5.86 -20.07 -15.42
CA MET A 65 -4.65 -19.34 -15.80
C MET A 65 -4.97 -18.05 -16.56
N VAL A 66 -6.10 -18.01 -17.27
CA VAL A 66 -6.61 -16.80 -17.94
C VAL A 66 -7.35 -15.89 -16.97
N LEU A 67 -8.13 -16.45 -16.04
CA LEU A 67 -8.94 -15.67 -15.08
C LEU A 67 -8.08 -14.91 -14.07
N PHE A 68 -6.94 -15.48 -13.69
CA PHE A 68 -6.10 -14.99 -12.61
C PHE A 68 -4.74 -14.47 -13.09
N ASN A 69 -4.48 -14.40 -14.40
CA ASN A 69 -3.43 -13.55 -14.92
C ASN A 69 -3.83 -12.07 -14.71
N SER A 70 -2.94 -11.29 -14.06
CA SER A 70 -3.19 -9.89 -13.76
C SER A 70 -3.00 -8.99 -14.98
N TYR A 71 -1.81 -9.06 -15.57
CA TYR A 71 -1.35 -8.18 -16.63
C TYR A 71 -0.21 -8.77 -17.48
N TYR A 72 0.25 -10.00 -17.23
CA TYR A 72 1.42 -10.57 -17.89
C TYR A 72 1.07 -10.99 -19.32
N GLN A 73 1.37 -10.15 -20.30
CA GLN A 73 1.04 -10.40 -21.70
C GLN A 73 1.83 -11.59 -22.24
N SER A 74 3.09 -11.72 -21.82
CA SER A 74 3.96 -12.84 -22.18
C SER A 74 3.51 -14.16 -21.57
N ALA A 75 2.73 -14.14 -20.48
CA ALA A 75 2.20 -15.34 -19.83
C ALA A 75 0.94 -15.89 -20.54
N GLY A 76 0.22 -15.05 -21.28
CA GLY A 76 -0.98 -15.44 -22.02
C GLY A 76 -2.13 -14.44 -21.87
N PRO A 77 -3.33 -14.78 -22.36
CA PRO A 77 -4.50 -13.93 -22.25
C PRO A 77 -4.92 -13.73 -20.79
N MET A 78 -5.76 -12.70 -20.56
CA MET A 78 -6.29 -12.38 -19.24
C MET A 78 -7.75 -11.97 -19.30
N HIS A 79 -8.50 -12.27 -18.24
CA HIS A 79 -9.83 -11.71 -18.03
C HIS A 79 -9.74 -10.20 -17.75
N ALA A 80 -10.71 -9.42 -18.27
CA ALA A 80 -10.68 -7.97 -18.14
C ALA A 80 -10.70 -7.52 -16.67
N ARG A 81 -9.76 -6.67 -16.26
CA ARG A 81 -9.60 -6.17 -14.87
C ARG A 81 -10.90 -5.60 -14.31
N ALA A 82 -11.57 -4.74 -15.07
CA ALA A 82 -12.82 -4.08 -14.66
C ALA A 82 -14.03 -5.03 -14.59
N ALA A 83 -13.87 -6.30 -14.99
CA ALA A 83 -14.93 -7.31 -15.01
C ALA A 83 -14.64 -8.48 -14.05
N ARG A 84 -13.65 -8.37 -13.15
CA ARG A 84 -13.31 -9.42 -12.18
C ARG A 84 -14.47 -9.73 -11.24
N GLY A 85 -15.24 -8.72 -10.85
CA GLY A 85 -16.44 -8.87 -10.00
C GLY A 85 -17.63 -9.57 -10.66
N LEU A 86 -17.58 -9.81 -11.99
CA LEU A 86 -18.62 -10.57 -12.70
C LEU A 86 -18.41 -12.09 -12.59
N LEU A 87 -17.26 -12.52 -12.08
CA LEU A 87 -16.90 -13.93 -11.96
C LEU A 87 -17.53 -14.55 -10.72
N SER A 88 -18.78 -15.01 -10.81
CA SER A 88 -19.43 -15.80 -9.75
C SER A 88 -18.75 -17.16 -9.52
N ARG A 89 -18.03 -17.66 -10.52
CA ARG A 89 -17.17 -18.85 -10.46
C ARG A 89 -15.72 -18.49 -10.84
N PRO A 90 -14.73 -19.18 -10.28
CA PRO A 90 -14.82 -20.19 -9.22
C PRO A 90 -15.31 -19.59 -7.88
N THR A 91 -15.96 -20.42 -7.08
CA THR A 91 -16.43 -20.09 -5.73
C THR A 91 -15.25 -19.89 -4.77
N LEU A 92 -15.49 -19.22 -3.64
CA LEU A 92 -14.46 -19.06 -2.60
C LEU A 92 -13.90 -20.41 -2.12
N ALA A 93 -14.77 -21.41 -1.92
CA ALA A 93 -14.37 -22.76 -1.50
C ALA A 93 -13.48 -23.45 -2.55
N GLU A 94 -13.82 -23.37 -3.83
CA GLU A 94 -13.00 -23.89 -4.93
C GLU A 94 -11.62 -23.20 -4.99
N ILE A 95 -11.58 -21.88 -4.76
CA ILE A 95 -10.32 -21.12 -4.72
C ILE A 95 -9.47 -21.52 -3.52
N ILE A 96 -10.07 -21.72 -2.34
CA ILE A 96 -9.35 -22.22 -1.15
C ILE A 96 -8.79 -23.62 -1.43
N GLY A 97 -9.56 -24.51 -2.06
CA GLY A 97 -9.08 -25.84 -2.46
C GLY A 97 -7.94 -25.78 -3.49
N TYR A 98 -7.96 -24.81 -4.39
CA TYR A 98 -6.86 -24.55 -5.32
C TYR A 98 -5.60 -24.04 -4.61
N ARG A 99 -5.74 -23.12 -3.63
CA ARG A 99 -4.62 -22.69 -2.77
C ARG A 99 -3.96 -23.88 -2.10
N GLN A 100 -4.73 -24.72 -1.42
CA GLN A 100 -4.24 -25.89 -0.71
C GLN A 100 -3.45 -26.84 -1.64
N GLN A 101 -4.00 -27.13 -2.81
CA GLN A 101 -3.37 -28.01 -3.79
C GLN A 101 -2.05 -27.46 -4.35
N VAL A 102 -1.95 -26.14 -4.56
CA VAL A 102 -0.68 -25.51 -4.98
C VAL A 102 0.31 -25.49 -3.81
N ASP A 103 -0.14 -25.15 -2.60
CA ASP A 103 0.69 -25.14 -1.40
C ASP A 103 1.31 -26.54 -1.11
N GLU A 104 0.54 -27.62 -1.29
CA GLU A 104 1.04 -29.01 -1.18
C GLU A 104 2.13 -29.32 -2.20
N ARG A 105 1.97 -28.86 -3.45
CA ARG A 105 2.96 -29.07 -4.53
C ARG A 105 4.23 -28.26 -4.29
N LEU A 106 4.09 -27.03 -3.80
CA LEU A 106 5.23 -26.20 -3.39
C LEU A 106 5.97 -26.84 -2.21
N ALA A 107 5.24 -27.40 -1.25
CA ALA A 107 5.83 -28.13 -0.12
C ALA A 107 6.65 -29.34 -0.61
N ALA A 108 6.09 -30.13 -1.53
CA ALA A 108 6.79 -31.27 -2.11
C ALA A 108 8.03 -30.85 -2.89
N LEU A 109 7.94 -29.80 -3.72
CA LEU A 109 9.08 -29.23 -4.46
C LEU A 109 10.20 -28.82 -3.49
N LEU A 110 9.86 -28.09 -2.43
CA LEU A 110 10.80 -27.61 -1.43
C LEU A 110 11.39 -28.70 -0.55
N ALA A 111 10.76 -29.88 -0.48
CA ALA A 111 11.27 -31.04 0.25
C ALA A 111 12.22 -31.91 -0.60
N CYS A 112 12.02 -31.94 -1.92
CA CYS A 112 12.74 -32.84 -2.82
C CYS A 112 13.94 -32.20 -3.52
N GLU A 113 13.98 -30.87 -3.68
CA GLU A 113 14.98 -30.19 -4.51
C GLU A 113 15.90 -29.28 -3.71
N SER A 114 17.19 -29.29 -4.08
CA SER A 114 18.07 -28.17 -3.76
C SER A 114 17.64 -26.96 -4.60
N LEU A 115 17.16 -25.91 -3.94
CA LEU A 115 16.76 -24.67 -4.62
C LEU A 115 17.95 -24.08 -5.38
N ASP A 116 17.85 -24.04 -6.71
CA ASP A 116 18.74 -23.21 -7.50
C ASP A 116 18.47 -21.71 -7.22
N ALA A 117 19.44 -20.87 -7.57
CA ALA A 117 19.37 -19.43 -7.26
C ALA A 117 18.19 -18.73 -7.95
N GLU A 118 17.82 -19.17 -9.15
CA GLU A 118 16.69 -18.62 -9.91
C GLU A 118 15.36 -18.98 -9.24
N LEU A 119 15.21 -20.21 -8.75
CA LEU A 119 14.01 -20.70 -8.09
C LEU A 119 13.83 -20.00 -6.76
N ALA A 120 14.91 -19.86 -5.99
CA ALA A 120 14.92 -19.07 -4.77
C ALA A 120 14.53 -17.61 -5.01
N ALA A 121 14.98 -17.00 -6.12
CA ALA A 121 14.64 -15.63 -6.47
C ALA A 121 13.15 -15.49 -6.85
N ILE A 122 12.60 -16.39 -7.67
CA ILE A 122 11.19 -16.36 -8.08
C ILE A 122 10.27 -16.65 -6.88
N LEU A 123 10.64 -17.61 -6.02
CA LEU A 123 9.91 -17.86 -4.78
C LEU A 123 9.88 -16.61 -3.90
N THR A 124 11.04 -15.98 -3.65
CA THR A 124 11.12 -14.74 -2.88
C THR A 124 10.26 -13.64 -3.50
N LEU A 125 10.32 -13.44 -4.82
CA LEU A 125 9.46 -12.48 -5.53
C LEU A 125 7.97 -12.80 -5.34
N GLY A 126 7.58 -14.07 -5.40
CA GLY A 126 6.21 -14.52 -5.14
C GLY A 126 5.73 -14.23 -3.72
N LEU A 127 6.61 -14.37 -2.72
CA LEU A 127 6.30 -14.01 -1.33
C LEU A 127 6.03 -12.50 -1.19
N HIS A 128 6.90 -11.67 -1.76
CA HIS A 128 6.72 -10.22 -1.73
C HIS A 128 5.51 -9.79 -2.56
N HIS A 129 5.24 -10.42 -3.70
CA HIS A 129 4.02 -10.22 -4.48
C HIS A 129 2.75 -10.54 -3.67
N GLU A 130 2.75 -11.64 -2.92
CA GLU A 130 1.60 -11.95 -2.06
C GLU A 130 1.44 -10.95 -0.92
N GLN A 131 2.52 -10.44 -0.34
CA GLN A 131 2.46 -9.36 0.66
C GLN A 131 1.88 -8.05 0.11
N GLN A 132 2.16 -7.68 -1.14
CA GLN A 132 1.46 -6.55 -1.80
C GLN A 132 -0.04 -6.82 -1.88
N HIS A 133 -0.42 -8.05 -2.24
CA HIS A 133 -1.82 -8.45 -2.30
C HIS A 133 -2.50 -8.57 -0.94
N GLN A 134 -1.75 -8.80 0.15
CA GLN A 134 -2.28 -8.75 1.51
C GLN A 134 -2.72 -7.33 1.90
N GLU A 135 -1.93 -6.33 1.54
CA GLU A 135 -2.31 -4.92 1.70
C GLU A 135 -3.53 -4.60 0.82
N LEU A 136 -3.51 -4.99 -0.46
CA LEU A 136 -4.63 -4.75 -1.37
C LEU A 136 -5.94 -5.41 -0.92
N ILE A 137 -5.90 -6.62 -0.35
CA ILE A 137 -7.10 -7.27 0.22
C ILE A 137 -7.76 -6.36 1.25
N LEU A 138 -6.96 -5.67 2.09
CA LEU A 138 -7.46 -4.81 3.16
C LEU A 138 -7.98 -3.46 2.65
N THR A 139 -7.33 -2.84 1.67
CA THR A 139 -7.84 -1.61 1.03
C THR A 139 -9.11 -1.89 0.23
N ASP A 140 -9.13 -2.99 -0.52
CA ASP A 140 -10.22 -3.34 -1.43
C ASP A 140 -11.48 -3.71 -0.65
N ILE A 141 -11.35 -4.49 0.42
CA ILE A 141 -12.49 -4.83 1.27
C ILE A 141 -13.02 -3.64 2.06
N LYS A 142 -12.13 -2.73 2.50
CA LYS A 142 -12.54 -1.46 3.13
C LYS A 142 -13.42 -0.67 2.17
N HIS A 143 -13.02 -0.54 0.90
CA HIS A 143 -13.84 0.15 -0.10
C HIS A 143 -15.18 -0.55 -0.34
N VAL A 144 -15.19 -1.89 -0.52
CA VAL A 144 -16.45 -2.67 -0.68
C VAL A 144 -17.41 -2.45 0.49
N PHE A 145 -16.93 -2.47 1.73
CA PHE A 145 -17.78 -2.27 2.90
C PHE A 145 -18.23 -0.83 3.08
N SER A 146 -17.39 0.15 2.76
CA SER A 146 -17.70 1.57 2.91
C SER A 146 -18.89 2.04 2.06
N ILE A 147 -19.07 1.43 0.87
CA ILE A 147 -20.15 1.76 -0.06
C ILE A 147 -21.45 1.00 0.23
N ASN A 148 -21.40 -0.02 1.09
CA ASN A 148 -22.58 -0.75 1.50
C ASN A 148 -23.38 0.13 2.48
N PRO A 149 -24.69 0.39 2.25
CA PRO A 149 -25.50 1.23 3.14
C PRO A 149 -25.60 0.74 4.59
N LEU A 150 -25.36 -0.56 4.82
CA LEU A 150 -25.33 -1.15 6.16
C LEU A 150 -23.98 -0.96 6.87
N ARG A 151 -22.95 -0.47 6.15
CA ARG A 151 -21.61 -0.14 6.67
C ARG A 151 -21.00 -1.25 7.55
N PRO A 152 -20.90 -2.49 7.03
CA PRO A 152 -20.38 -3.63 7.80
C PRO A 152 -18.91 -3.40 8.17
N ALA A 153 -18.46 -4.04 9.25
CA ALA A 153 -17.08 -4.00 9.68
C ALA A 153 -16.42 -5.37 9.50
N LEU A 154 -15.16 -5.40 9.03
CA LEU A 154 -14.36 -6.63 8.97
C LEU A 154 -13.95 -7.07 10.38
N LEU A 155 -13.59 -6.09 11.20
CA LEU A 155 -13.10 -6.30 12.55
C LEU A 155 -14.14 -5.85 13.59
N PRO A 156 -14.13 -6.45 14.80
CA PRO A 156 -15.02 -6.01 15.85
C PRO A 156 -14.73 -4.53 16.22
N PRO A 157 -15.76 -3.79 16.66
CA PRO A 157 -15.56 -2.44 17.19
C PRO A 157 -14.63 -2.51 18.40
N VAL A 158 -13.70 -1.56 18.50
CA VAL A 158 -12.97 -1.38 19.75
C VAL A 158 -13.97 -0.87 20.77
N LEU A 159 -14.16 -1.60 21.87
CA LEU A 159 -14.84 -1.08 23.05
C LEU A 159 -13.96 0.03 23.63
N SER A 160 -14.05 1.23 23.05
CA SER A 160 -13.38 2.40 23.59
C SER A 160 -13.98 2.67 24.96
N ARG A 161 -13.26 2.30 26.03
CA ARG A 161 -13.41 2.98 27.31
C ARG A 161 -13.01 4.41 27.02
N ARG A 162 -13.99 5.26 26.71
CA ARG A 162 -13.83 6.69 26.46
C ARG A 162 -12.84 7.21 27.51
N PRO A 163 -11.59 7.55 27.17
CA PRO A 163 -10.79 8.35 28.07
C PRO A 163 -11.63 9.61 28.32
N PRO A 164 -11.70 10.13 29.55
CA PRO A 164 -12.42 11.38 29.79
C PRO A 164 -11.94 12.38 28.75
N GLN A 165 -12.89 12.95 27.98
CA GLN A 165 -12.61 13.95 26.97
C GLN A 165 -11.68 14.98 27.61
N ALA A 166 -10.42 15.02 27.17
CA ALA A 166 -9.56 16.13 27.52
C ALA A 166 -10.32 17.38 27.07
N PRO A 167 -10.48 18.40 27.94
CA PRO A 167 -11.22 19.61 27.59
C PRO A 167 -10.72 20.14 26.25
N ILE A 168 -11.62 20.74 25.46
CA ILE A 168 -11.36 21.24 24.09
C ILE A 168 -10.13 22.17 24.00
N GLY A 169 -9.66 22.73 25.14
CA GLY A 169 -8.44 23.53 25.27
C GLY A 169 -7.14 22.77 25.62
N ALA A 170 -7.17 21.45 25.79
CA ALA A 170 -6.00 20.58 25.99
C ALA A 170 -5.64 19.80 24.72
N ARG A 171 -6.07 20.30 23.55
CA ARG A 171 -5.56 19.87 22.25
C ARG A 171 -4.06 20.14 22.27
N VAL A 172 -3.25 19.10 22.31
CA VAL A 172 -1.81 19.28 22.15
C VAL A 172 -1.58 19.57 20.68
N ASN A 173 -1.77 20.84 20.30
CA ASN A 173 -1.34 21.36 19.01
C ASN A 173 0.19 21.30 19.01
N ARG A 174 0.75 20.10 18.82
CA ARG A 174 2.19 19.90 18.77
C ARG A 174 2.66 20.51 17.46
N PRO A 175 3.41 21.62 17.52
CA PRO A 175 3.88 22.27 16.30
C PRO A 175 4.68 21.26 15.48
N GLN A 176 4.51 21.33 14.17
CA GLN A 176 5.23 20.45 13.25
C GLN A 176 6.74 20.65 13.41
N ARG A 177 7.45 19.59 13.79
CA ARG A 177 8.91 19.58 13.82
C ARG A 177 9.44 19.31 12.42
N TRP A 178 10.50 20.01 12.06
CA TRP A 178 11.18 19.90 10.78
C TRP A 178 12.58 19.34 10.97
N LEU A 179 12.90 18.30 10.22
CA LEU A 179 14.20 17.62 10.22
C LEU A 179 15.03 18.17 9.07
N ASP A 180 16.25 18.60 9.37
CA ASP A 180 17.20 19.07 8.35
C ASP A 180 17.69 17.89 7.51
N GLY A 181 17.55 18.01 6.19
CA GLY A 181 18.18 17.10 5.24
C GLY A 181 19.68 17.37 5.12
N SER A 182 20.46 16.37 4.70
CA SER A 182 21.88 16.55 4.40
C SER A 182 22.06 16.93 2.91
N PRO A 183 22.30 18.21 2.57
CA PRO A 183 22.53 18.60 1.18
C PRO A 183 23.86 18.05 0.65
N GLY A 184 23.95 17.86 -0.66
CA GLY A 184 25.13 17.33 -1.34
C GLY A 184 24.81 16.11 -2.22
N VAL A 185 25.85 15.44 -2.70
CA VAL A 185 25.71 14.21 -3.48
C VAL A 185 25.51 13.04 -2.53
N VAL A 186 24.35 12.39 -2.60
CA VAL A 186 23.98 11.22 -1.80
C VAL A 186 23.69 10.02 -2.70
N GLN A 187 23.60 8.83 -2.11
CA GLN A 187 23.20 7.61 -2.82
C GLN A 187 21.78 7.24 -2.46
N ILE A 188 20.98 6.85 -3.45
CA ILE A 188 19.64 6.29 -3.29
C ILE A 188 19.47 5.01 -4.12
N GLY A 189 18.50 4.18 -3.75
CA GLY A 189 18.22 2.88 -4.32
C GLY A 189 18.77 1.73 -3.46
N HIS A 190 18.26 0.54 -3.73
CA HIS A 190 18.54 -0.64 -2.93
C HIS A 190 20.05 -0.95 -2.82
N GLN A 191 20.50 -1.24 -1.60
CA GLN A 191 21.85 -1.69 -1.28
C GLN A 191 21.82 -3.05 -0.57
N GLY A 192 22.74 -3.94 -0.93
CA GLY A 192 22.96 -5.20 -0.23
C GLY A 192 22.57 -6.42 -1.06
N SER A 193 22.44 -7.56 -0.37
CA SER A 193 22.08 -8.86 -0.96
C SER A 193 20.66 -9.33 -0.60
N GLY A 194 19.90 -8.49 0.09
CA GLY A 194 18.50 -8.76 0.41
C GLY A 194 17.60 -8.65 -0.82
N PHE A 195 16.32 -8.96 -0.65
CA PHE A 195 15.34 -8.75 -1.72
C PHE A 195 15.08 -7.25 -1.93
N ALA A 196 14.93 -6.86 -3.19
CA ALA A 196 14.29 -5.63 -3.62
C ALA A 196 13.61 -5.86 -4.96
N PHE A 197 12.61 -5.04 -5.26
CA PHE A 197 12.06 -4.99 -6.60
C PHE A 197 13.06 -4.34 -7.56
N ASP A 198 13.01 -4.72 -8.82
CA ASP A 198 13.89 -4.19 -9.87
C ASP A 198 13.80 -2.66 -9.98
N CYS A 199 12.62 -2.07 -9.74
CA CYS A 199 12.40 -0.61 -9.74
C CYS A 199 13.17 0.16 -8.66
N GLU A 200 13.73 -0.52 -7.65
CA GLU A 200 14.56 0.07 -6.60
C GLU A 200 16.06 0.08 -6.99
N THR A 201 16.40 -0.48 -8.15
CA THR A 201 17.78 -0.69 -8.62
C THR A 201 18.04 -0.02 -9.98
N PRO A 202 19.31 0.30 -10.30
CA PRO A 202 20.48 0.25 -9.43
C PRO A 202 20.55 1.43 -8.44
N ARG A 203 21.33 1.24 -7.37
CA ARG A 203 21.73 2.35 -6.49
C ARG A 203 22.57 3.36 -7.28
N HIS A 204 22.27 4.65 -7.12
CA HIS A 204 22.89 5.71 -7.90
C HIS A 204 22.99 7.02 -7.13
N ALA A 205 23.83 7.93 -7.63
CA ALA A 205 24.06 9.24 -7.03
C ALA A 205 22.99 10.25 -7.44
N VAL A 206 22.54 11.07 -6.49
CA VAL A 206 21.64 12.22 -6.70
C VAL A 206 22.14 13.44 -5.92
N LEU A 207 21.82 14.65 -6.39
CA LEU A 207 22.15 15.89 -5.71
C LEU A 207 20.96 16.39 -4.89
N LEU A 208 21.13 16.50 -3.57
CA LEU A 208 20.15 17.12 -2.68
C LEU A 208 20.54 18.58 -2.41
N HIS A 209 19.56 19.48 -2.58
CA HIS A 209 19.67 20.87 -2.14
C HIS A 209 19.29 21.00 -0.65
N PRO A 210 19.62 22.11 0.03
CA PRO A 210 19.15 22.36 1.38
C PRO A 210 17.62 22.26 1.46
N HIS A 211 17.12 21.41 2.34
CA HIS A 211 15.69 21.14 2.52
C HIS A 211 15.42 20.68 3.95
N ARG A 212 14.14 20.66 4.31
CA ARG A 212 13.63 20.10 5.55
C ARG A 212 12.44 19.20 5.25
N VAL A 213 12.30 18.11 6.00
CA VAL A 213 11.13 17.22 5.94
C VAL A 213 10.43 17.22 7.29
N ALA A 214 9.11 17.18 7.23
CA ALA A 214 8.24 17.03 8.39
C ALA A 214 8.59 15.76 9.19
N ALA A 215 8.72 15.86 10.53
CA ALA A 215 9.09 14.72 11.38
C ALA A 215 7.96 13.70 11.60
N ARG A 216 6.73 14.07 11.23
CA ARG A 216 5.54 13.22 11.27
C ARG A 216 4.66 13.52 10.05
N PRO A 217 3.82 12.58 9.60
CA PRO A 217 2.74 12.87 8.66
C PRO A 217 1.79 13.98 9.16
N VAL A 218 1.10 14.60 8.22
CA VAL A 218 0.02 15.56 8.47
C VAL A 218 -1.09 14.84 9.25
N SER A 219 -1.61 15.46 10.32
CA SER A 219 -2.67 14.86 11.12
C SER A 219 -4.07 15.17 10.58
N ASN A 220 -5.08 14.44 11.04
CA ASN A 220 -6.48 14.75 10.78
C ASN A 220 -6.84 16.18 11.25
N ALA A 221 -6.31 16.65 12.38
CA ALA A 221 -6.53 18.01 12.87
C ALA A 221 -5.91 19.08 11.95
N ASP A 222 -4.69 18.84 11.46
CA ASP A 222 -4.03 19.72 10.49
C ASP A 222 -4.89 19.82 9.21
N TYR A 223 -5.42 18.68 8.74
CA TYR A 223 -6.24 18.60 7.54
C TYR A 223 -7.65 19.21 7.71
N GLN A 224 -8.26 19.10 8.90
CA GLN A 224 -9.50 19.80 9.24
C GLN A 224 -9.34 21.32 9.11
N GLN A 225 -8.19 21.88 9.49
CA GLN A 225 -7.92 23.30 9.33
C GLN A 225 -7.83 23.71 7.85
N PHE A 226 -7.18 22.89 7.01
CA PHE A 226 -7.17 23.08 5.56
C PHE A 226 -8.58 23.12 4.96
N ILE A 227 -9.46 22.18 5.37
CA ILE A 227 -10.86 22.17 4.93
C ILE A 227 -11.61 23.41 5.40
N ALA A 228 -11.44 23.79 6.67
CA ALA A 228 -12.10 24.95 7.28
C ALA A 228 -11.74 26.25 6.55
N ASP A 229 -10.46 26.42 6.18
CA ASP A 229 -9.96 27.58 5.44
C ASP A 229 -10.33 27.57 3.94
N GLY A 230 -11.09 26.57 3.49
CA GLY A 230 -11.58 26.49 2.13
C GLY A 230 -10.66 25.78 1.16
N GLY A 231 -9.83 24.84 1.64
CA GLY A 231 -8.93 24.02 0.83
C GLY A 231 -9.58 23.43 -0.43
N TYR A 232 -10.76 22.83 -0.32
CA TYR A 232 -11.52 22.26 -1.45
C TYR A 232 -12.34 23.30 -2.25
N ARG A 233 -12.28 24.58 -1.88
CA ARG A 233 -13.02 25.68 -2.53
C ARG A 233 -12.10 26.69 -3.21
N ASP A 234 -10.80 26.68 -2.91
CA ASP A 234 -9.81 27.60 -3.49
C ASP A 234 -8.98 26.93 -4.58
N HIS A 235 -9.40 27.10 -5.84
CA HIS A 235 -8.73 26.55 -7.02
C HIS A 235 -7.24 26.92 -7.14
N ARG A 236 -6.77 28.00 -6.49
CA ARG A 236 -5.37 28.44 -6.56
C ARG A 236 -4.42 27.50 -5.81
N LEU A 237 -4.96 26.65 -4.94
CA LEU A 237 -4.19 25.64 -4.19
C LEU A 237 -3.90 24.40 -5.02
N TRP A 238 -4.67 24.17 -6.09
CA TRP A 238 -4.70 22.89 -6.81
C TRP A 238 -3.94 22.95 -8.12
N MET A 239 -3.35 21.83 -8.51
CA MET A 239 -2.99 21.59 -9.91
C MET A 239 -4.26 21.56 -10.77
N ALA A 240 -4.18 21.97 -12.04
CA ALA A 240 -5.35 22.06 -12.91
C ALA A 240 -6.13 20.73 -13.01
N GLU A 241 -5.43 19.62 -13.26
CA GLU A 241 -6.07 18.29 -13.32
C GLU A 241 -6.71 17.88 -11.98
N GLY A 242 -6.05 18.22 -10.87
CA GLY A 242 -6.57 17.98 -9.52
C GLY A 242 -7.83 18.80 -9.23
N TRP A 243 -7.85 20.07 -9.63
CA TRP A 243 -9.04 20.91 -9.51
C TRP A 243 -10.20 20.36 -10.35
N ASP A 244 -9.94 19.97 -11.60
CA ASP A 244 -10.97 19.37 -12.44
C ASP A 244 -11.49 18.07 -11.81
N GLN A 245 -10.63 17.26 -11.18
CA GLN A 245 -11.03 16.04 -10.49
C GLN A 245 -11.90 16.34 -9.26
N VAL A 246 -11.51 17.30 -8.42
CA VAL A 246 -12.29 17.77 -7.26
C VAL A 246 -13.69 18.21 -7.71
N GLN A 247 -13.78 18.98 -8.79
CA GLN A 247 -15.06 19.45 -9.33
C GLN A 247 -15.91 18.30 -9.90
N ARG A 248 -15.30 17.40 -10.70
CA ARG A 248 -16.01 16.25 -11.32
C ARG A 248 -16.58 15.28 -10.29
N GLN A 249 -15.84 15.03 -9.21
CA GLN A 249 -16.20 14.06 -8.19
C GLN A 249 -16.79 14.70 -6.92
N ALA A 250 -16.93 16.02 -6.89
CA ALA A 250 -17.42 16.80 -5.76
C ALA A 250 -16.69 16.48 -4.43
N TRP A 251 -15.36 16.40 -4.45
CA TRP A 251 -14.58 16.13 -3.25
C TRP A 251 -14.65 17.30 -2.27
N LEU A 252 -14.92 17.01 -0.99
CA LEU A 252 -15.02 18.00 0.09
C LEU A 252 -14.11 17.71 1.30
N HIS A 253 -13.66 16.46 1.40
CA HIS A 253 -12.85 15.91 2.49
C HIS A 253 -12.20 14.59 2.02
N PRO A 254 -11.25 14.01 2.78
CA PRO A 254 -10.65 12.71 2.48
C PRO A 254 -11.69 11.61 2.30
N LEU A 255 -11.34 10.57 1.54
CA LEU A 255 -12.25 9.45 1.31
C LEU A 255 -12.54 8.77 2.65
N TYR A 256 -13.81 8.40 2.85
CA TYR A 256 -14.37 7.80 4.07
C TYR A 256 -14.72 8.71 5.24
N TRP A 257 -14.32 9.98 5.24
CA TRP A 257 -14.80 10.92 6.26
C TRP A 257 -16.31 11.13 6.13
N SER A 258 -16.97 11.42 7.25
CA SER A 258 -18.35 11.91 7.28
C SER A 258 -18.44 13.36 6.81
N ASP A 259 -19.62 13.78 6.34
CA ASP A 259 -19.87 15.15 5.87
C ASP A 259 -19.59 16.22 6.94
N ASP A 260 -19.78 15.88 8.22
CA ASP A 260 -19.50 16.76 9.36
C ASP A 260 -18.03 16.72 9.83
N GLY A 261 -17.22 15.86 9.22
CA GLY A 261 -15.81 15.66 9.53
C GLY A 261 -15.54 15.18 10.96
N GLN A 262 -16.50 14.54 11.61
CA GLN A 262 -16.37 14.02 12.98
C GLN A 262 -16.06 12.52 13.06
N SER A 263 -16.34 11.77 11.99
CA SER A 263 -16.08 10.34 11.92
C SER A 263 -15.46 9.93 10.59
N GLU A 264 -14.94 8.71 10.53
CA GLU A 264 -14.45 8.09 9.31
C GLU A 264 -14.80 6.59 9.27
N PHE A 265 -14.96 6.04 8.07
CA PHE A 265 -15.07 4.60 7.89
C PHE A 265 -13.70 3.92 7.96
N SER A 266 -13.61 2.88 8.79
CA SER A 266 -12.42 2.03 8.94
C SER A 266 -12.77 0.56 8.70
N LEU A 267 -11.78 -0.33 8.77
CA LEU A 267 -12.02 -1.79 8.79
C LEU A 267 -12.81 -2.25 10.03
N ARG A 268 -13.05 -1.35 11.00
CA ARG A 268 -13.88 -1.55 12.19
C ARG A 268 -15.27 -0.90 12.08
N GLY A 269 -15.64 -0.46 10.88
CA GLY A 269 -16.85 0.34 10.64
C GLY A 269 -16.60 1.81 10.92
N ASP A 270 -17.67 2.55 11.21
CA ASP A 270 -17.60 3.96 11.58
C ASP A 270 -16.91 4.15 12.93
N ILE A 271 -15.89 4.99 12.94
CA ILE A 271 -15.14 5.37 14.14
C ILE A 271 -15.04 6.89 14.26
N ASP A 272 -14.91 7.40 15.48
CA ASP A 272 -14.63 8.81 15.72
C ASP A 272 -13.28 9.19 15.09
N LEU A 273 -13.25 10.30 14.36
CA LEU A 273 -12.04 10.80 13.72
C LEU A 273 -11.00 11.17 14.79
N GLN A 274 -9.85 10.50 14.78
CA GLN A 274 -8.77 10.75 15.75
C GLN A 274 -7.94 11.97 15.32
N PRO A 275 -7.98 13.11 16.03
CA PRO A 275 -7.37 14.35 15.53
C PRO A 275 -5.85 14.26 15.33
N ASP A 276 -5.15 13.50 16.17
CA ASP A 276 -3.69 13.40 16.16
C ASP A 276 -3.16 12.25 15.30
N ALA A 277 -4.04 11.41 14.73
CA ALA A 277 -3.65 10.36 13.80
C ALA A 277 -3.31 10.96 12.42
N PRO A 278 -2.39 10.36 11.64
CA PRO A 278 -2.13 10.74 10.26
C PRO A 278 -3.42 10.77 9.42
N VAL A 279 -3.60 11.83 8.63
CA VAL A 279 -4.64 11.84 7.60
C VAL A 279 -4.34 10.75 6.57
N CYS A 280 -5.35 9.98 6.20
CA CYS A 280 -5.23 8.89 5.24
C CYS A 280 -6.30 9.01 4.14
N HIS A 281 -6.16 8.20 3.09
CA HIS A 281 -7.09 8.17 1.95
C HIS A 281 -7.25 9.52 1.23
N VAL A 282 -6.11 10.22 1.08
CA VAL A 282 -5.97 11.43 0.28
C VAL A 282 -5.19 11.12 -1.00
N SER A 283 -5.64 11.71 -2.10
CA SER A 283 -4.99 11.65 -3.40
C SER A 283 -3.68 12.44 -3.40
N PHE A 284 -2.84 12.22 -4.42
CA PHE A 284 -1.67 13.07 -4.65
C PHE A 284 -2.07 14.54 -4.78
N PHE A 285 -3.17 14.81 -5.49
CA PHE A 285 -3.68 16.17 -5.68
C PHE A 285 -4.07 16.84 -4.35
N GLU A 286 -4.74 16.10 -3.46
CA GLU A 286 -5.09 16.56 -2.11
C GLU A 286 -3.84 16.82 -1.26
N ALA A 287 -2.87 15.90 -1.27
CA ALA A 287 -1.62 16.03 -0.52
C ALA A 287 -0.81 17.27 -0.97
N ASP A 288 -0.72 17.48 -2.27
CA ASP A 288 -0.03 18.62 -2.87
C ASP A 288 -0.78 19.95 -2.64
N ALA A 289 -2.11 19.98 -2.73
CA ALA A 289 -2.91 21.15 -2.40
C ALA A 289 -2.79 21.55 -0.92
N PHE A 290 -2.81 20.56 -0.02
CA PHE A 290 -2.55 20.78 1.41
C PHE A 290 -1.15 21.36 1.62
N ALA A 291 -0.12 20.79 0.98
CA ALA A 291 1.25 21.27 1.11
C ALA A 291 1.39 22.73 0.65
N ARG A 292 0.76 23.13 -0.46
CA ARG A 292 0.74 24.53 -0.90
C ARG A 292 0.05 25.46 0.09
N TRP A 293 -1.10 25.05 0.62
CA TRP A 293 -1.82 25.82 1.64
C TRP A 293 -0.96 26.04 2.90
N ALA A 294 -0.23 25.01 3.32
CA ALA A 294 0.68 25.07 4.47
C ALA A 294 1.98 25.85 4.19
N GLY A 295 2.17 26.42 2.99
CA GLY A 295 3.41 27.11 2.61
C GLY A 295 4.60 26.17 2.44
N ALA A 296 4.34 24.89 2.17
CA ALA A 296 5.32 23.82 2.01
C ALA A 296 5.21 23.18 0.61
N ARG A 297 5.83 22.00 0.45
CA ARG A 297 5.73 21.12 -0.73
C ARG A 297 5.85 19.67 -0.29
N LEU A 298 5.46 18.74 -1.16
CA LEU A 298 5.80 17.32 -0.98
C LEU A 298 7.34 17.12 -1.12
N PRO A 299 7.94 16.18 -0.35
CA PRO A 299 9.35 15.82 -0.53
C PRO A 299 9.56 15.17 -1.89
N ARG A 300 10.77 15.22 -2.45
CA ARG A 300 11.15 14.29 -3.53
C ARG A 300 11.44 12.91 -2.91
N GLU A 301 11.27 11.82 -3.65
CA GLU A 301 11.51 10.46 -3.12
C GLU A 301 12.93 10.29 -2.58
N GLU A 302 13.92 10.95 -3.18
CA GLU A 302 15.31 10.93 -2.73
C GLU A 302 15.55 11.73 -1.44
N GLU A 303 14.79 12.79 -1.19
CA GLU A 303 14.86 13.58 0.05
C GLU A 303 14.29 12.74 1.22
N TRP A 304 13.21 12.02 0.94
CA TRP A 304 12.60 11.09 1.87
C TRP A 304 13.51 9.90 2.16
N GLU A 305 14.00 9.22 1.11
CA GLU A 305 14.83 8.01 1.24
C GLU A 305 16.10 8.28 2.02
N HIS A 306 16.76 9.40 1.76
CA HIS A 306 18.02 9.73 2.43
C HIS A 306 17.85 9.91 3.95
N LEU A 307 16.72 10.45 4.40
CA LEU A 307 16.43 10.61 5.82
C LEU A 307 15.90 9.32 6.48
N ALA A 308 15.20 8.48 5.71
CA ALA A 308 14.66 7.20 6.18
C ALA A 308 15.71 6.06 6.21
N GLU A 309 16.72 6.09 5.33
CA GLU A 309 17.77 5.05 5.22
C GLU A 309 18.47 4.68 6.54
N PRO A 310 18.92 5.63 7.39
CA PRO A 310 19.57 5.28 8.65
C PRO A 310 18.61 4.78 9.74
N GLN A 311 17.29 4.82 9.49
CA GLN A 311 16.27 4.48 10.48
C GLN A 311 15.94 2.98 10.41
N ALA A 312 15.59 2.39 11.56
CA ALA A 312 15.03 1.05 11.57
C ALA A 312 13.63 1.07 10.95
N VAL A 313 13.30 0.08 10.13
CA VAL A 313 11.94 -0.12 9.62
C VAL A 313 11.07 -0.57 10.79
N GLN A 314 10.49 0.40 11.49
CA GLN A 314 9.63 0.24 12.67
C GLN A 314 8.51 1.26 12.59
N GLY A 315 7.32 0.88 13.04
CA GLY A 315 6.12 1.69 12.90
C GLY A 315 4.86 0.87 13.15
N ASN A 316 3.71 1.46 12.82
CA ASN A 316 2.43 0.77 12.82
C ASN A 316 2.22 0.08 11.46
N PHE A 317 2.25 -1.24 11.46
CA PHE A 317 2.11 -2.12 10.30
C PHE A 317 0.98 -3.14 10.51
N GLN A 318 0.78 -4.03 9.54
CA GLN A 318 -0.25 -5.06 9.57
C GLN A 318 -0.18 -5.93 10.83
N GLU A 319 1.03 -6.27 11.29
CA GLU A 319 1.28 -7.19 12.40
C GLU A 319 0.78 -6.66 13.76
N GLN A 320 0.64 -5.35 13.92
CA GLN A 320 0.11 -4.75 15.16
C GLN A 320 -1.41 -4.88 15.27
N GLY A 321 -2.14 -5.20 14.18
CA GLY A 321 -3.58 -5.45 14.20
C GLY A 321 -4.45 -4.21 14.43
N HIS A 322 -3.87 -3.01 14.44
CA HIS A 322 -4.63 -1.75 14.48
C HIS A 322 -5.44 -1.57 13.20
N TRP A 323 -4.78 -1.80 12.05
CA TRP A 323 -5.32 -1.65 10.68
C TRP A 323 -6.02 -0.30 10.46
N HIS A 324 -5.50 0.73 11.12
CA HIS A 324 -5.85 2.13 10.99
C HIS A 324 -4.68 2.98 11.52
N PRO A 325 -4.40 4.17 10.96
CA PRO A 325 -3.34 5.05 11.45
C PRO A 325 -3.47 5.36 12.95
N GLN A 326 -2.34 5.44 13.64
CA GLN A 326 -2.26 5.78 15.05
C GLN A 326 -1.54 7.12 15.24
N PRO A 327 -1.90 7.90 16.29
CA PRO A 327 -1.15 9.09 16.64
C PRO A 327 0.33 8.81 16.86
N ALA A 328 1.19 9.77 16.48
CA ALA A 328 2.63 9.67 16.70
C ALA A 328 2.95 9.41 18.19
N THR A 329 3.86 8.48 18.47
CA THR A 329 4.27 8.18 19.84
C THR A 329 5.13 9.32 20.45
N PRO A 330 5.15 9.46 21.78
CA PRO A 330 6.00 10.44 22.46
C PRO A 330 7.48 10.38 22.08
N ASP A 331 8.01 9.19 21.78
CA ASP A 331 9.43 9.01 21.43
C ASP A 331 9.75 9.53 20.01
N ALA A 332 8.84 9.34 19.05
CA ALA A 332 8.91 9.97 17.71
C ALA A 332 8.75 11.51 17.77
N SER A 333 8.29 12.03 18.91
CA SER A 333 8.09 13.46 19.19
C SER A 333 9.01 14.00 20.28
N SER A 334 10.04 13.26 20.68
CA SER A 334 11.02 13.71 21.68
C SER A 334 12.05 14.68 21.10
N ASP A 335 12.40 15.71 21.89
CA ASP A 335 13.35 16.77 21.53
C ASP A 335 14.82 16.31 21.44
N SER A 336 15.12 15.04 21.71
CA SER A 336 16.49 14.50 21.81
C SER A 336 17.17 14.19 20.47
N GLY A 337 16.54 14.50 19.33
CA GLY A 337 17.19 14.62 18.03
C GLY A 337 17.07 13.39 17.11
N ALA A 338 16.74 13.65 15.85
CA ALA A 338 16.79 12.78 14.66
C ALA A 338 15.66 11.76 14.38
N ALA A 339 14.88 11.27 15.35
CA ALA A 339 13.85 10.24 15.04
C ALA A 339 12.56 10.87 14.48
N GLY A 340 12.11 10.47 13.29
CA GLY A 340 10.81 10.83 12.71
C GLY A 340 9.93 9.58 12.49
N GLN A 341 8.63 9.79 12.28
CA GLN A 341 7.69 8.72 11.89
C GLN A 341 7.84 8.45 10.39
N TRP A 342 8.85 7.64 10.03
CA TRP A 342 9.23 7.36 8.64
C TRP A 342 8.60 6.10 8.06
N PHE A 343 8.08 5.19 8.88
CA PHE A 343 7.49 3.96 8.37
C PHE A 343 6.19 3.62 9.08
N GLY A 344 5.30 2.97 8.33
CA GLY A 344 3.98 2.57 8.81
C GLY A 344 2.96 3.71 8.83
N ASP A 345 1.79 3.39 9.36
CA ASP A 345 0.58 4.24 9.36
C ASP A 345 0.01 4.54 7.97
N VAL A 346 0.72 5.32 7.15
CA VAL A 346 0.28 5.76 5.82
C VAL A 346 1.42 5.76 4.83
N TRP A 347 1.12 5.37 3.59
CA TRP A 347 2.02 5.68 2.47
C TRP A 347 2.08 7.20 2.27
N GLU A 348 3.30 7.74 2.20
CA GLU A 348 3.54 9.17 2.06
C GLU A 348 3.78 9.55 0.59
N TRP A 349 2.89 10.36 0.01
CA TRP A 349 3.06 10.89 -1.34
C TRP A 349 4.33 11.73 -1.47
N THR A 350 5.11 11.47 -2.52
CA THR A 350 6.25 12.28 -2.91
C THR A 350 5.92 13.09 -4.17
N SER A 351 6.69 14.15 -4.42
CA SER A 351 6.64 14.90 -5.67
C SER A 351 7.32 14.19 -6.85
N SER A 352 7.87 13.00 -6.64
CA SER A 352 8.60 12.26 -7.67
C SER A 352 7.65 11.40 -8.52
N PRO A 353 7.64 11.57 -9.85
CA PRO A 353 6.94 10.64 -10.72
C PRO A 353 7.61 9.26 -10.66
N TYR A 354 6.83 8.19 -10.79
CA TYR A 354 7.34 6.83 -10.86
C TYR A 354 8.01 6.59 -12.21
N VAL A 355 9.30 6.90 -12.26
CA VAL A 355 10.17 6.69 -13.42
C VAL A 355 11.32 5.76 -13.08
N ASN A 356 12.01 5.28 -14.12
CA ASN A 356 13.15 4.40 -13.97
C ASN A 356 14.35 5.12 -13.34
N TYR A 357 15.03 4.45 -12.42
CA TYR A 357 16.34 4.88 -11.97
C TYR A 357 17.37 4.81 -13.11
N PRO A 358 18.42 5.66 -13.11
CA PRO A 358 19.48 5.60 -14.10
C PRO A 358 20.12 4.21 -14.17
N GLY A 359 20.07 3.58 -15.34
CA GLY A 359 20.61 2.23 -15.55
C GLY A 359 19.66 1.07 -15.18
N PHE A 360 18.42 1.37 -14.78
CA PHE A 360 17.37 0.36 -14.58
C PHE A 360 17.26 -0.59 -15.77
N ARG A 361 17.10 -1.89 -15.46
CA ARG A 361 16.78 -2.93 -16.43
C ARG A 361 15.71 -3.83 -15.82
N PRO A 362 14.63 -4.14 -16.56
CA PRO A 362 13.62 -5.07 -16.07
C PRO A 362 14.20 -6.47 -15.90
N LEU A 363 13.52 -7.29 -15.09
CA LEU A 363 13.78 -8.73 -15.01
C LEU A 363 13.65 -9.41 -16.38
N PRO A 364 14.31 -10.56 -16.62
CA PRO A 364 14.16 -11.28 -17.88
C PRO A 364 12.78 -11.95 -18.01
N GLY A 365 12.36 -12.17 -19.25
CA GLY A 365 11.13 -12.91 -19.58
C GLY A 365 9.85 -12.21 -19.10
N ALA A 366 8.82 -13.00 -18.79
CA ALA A 366 7.52 -12.47 -18.36
C ALA A 366 7.61 -11.66 -17.06
N LEU A 367 8.53 -12.00 -16.14
CA LEU A 367 8.72 -11.27 -14.90
C LEU A 367 9.23 -9.83 -15.12
N GLY A 368 9.78 -9.51 -16.29
CA GLY A 368 10.15 -8.14 -16.66
C GLY A 368 8.96 -7.18 -16.80
N GLU A 369 7.74 -7.72 -16.90
CA GLU A 369 6.51 -6.94 -16.95
C GLU A 369 6.02 -6.46 -15.57
N TYR A 370 6.70 -6.85 -14.48
CA TYR A 370 6.24 -6.58 -13.11
C TYR A 370 6.16 -5.08 -12.81
N ASN A 371 7.21 -4.31 -13.12
CA ASN A 371 7.31 -2.91 -12.73
C ASN A 371 7.51 -1.94 -13.91
N GLY A 372 8.45 -2.23 -14.81
CA GLY A 372 8.93 -1.25 -15.79
C GLY A 372 7.84 -0.67 -16.71
N LYS A 373 6.83 -1.45 -17.08
CA LYS A 373 5.74 -0.99 -17.96
C LYS A 373 4.77 -0.01 -17.30
N PHE A 374 4.84 0.15 -15.98
CA PHE A 374 3.99 1.04 -15.19
C PHE A 374 4.65 2.40 -14.91
N MET A 375 5.88 2.63 -15.39
CA MET A 375 6.67 3.85 -15.16
C MET A 375 6.21 5.03 -16.04
N CYS A 376 4.93 5.36 -16.00
CA CYS A 376 4.32 6.49 -16.69
C CYS A 376 3.01 6.91 -16.01
N GLY A 377 2.82 8.21 -15.77
CA GLY A 377 1.56 8.77 -15.26
C GLY A 377 1.23 8.43 -13.80
N GLN A 378 2.19 7.90 -13.04
CA GLN A 378 2.04 7.52 -11.63
C GLN A 378 3.09 8.24 -10.77
N TRP A 379 2.82 8.37 -9.48
CA TRP A 379 3.67 9.05 -8.51
C TRP A 379 4.11 8.11 -7.41
N VAL A 380 5.31 8.36 -6.88
CA VAL A 380 5.93 7.51 -5.87
C VAL A 380 5.39 7.82 -4.48
N LEU A 381 5.09 6.76 -3.71
CA LEU A 381 4.82 6.83 -2.27
C LEU A 381 5.84 5.99 -1.48
N ARG A 382 6.13 6.40 -0.24
CA ARG A 382 7.14 5.79 0.62
C ARG A 382 6.62 5.49 2.03
N GLY A 383 7.37 4.71 2.82
CA GLY A 383 7.10 4.47 4.25
C GLY A 383 6.24 3.25 4.59
N GLY A 384 5.32 2.85 3.72
CA GLY A 384 4.35 1.79 4.02
C GLY A 384 3.21 2.24 4.92
N SER A 385 2.16 1.43 5.02
CA SER A 385 0.95 1.77 5.76
C SER A 385 0.72 0.86 6.97
N CYS A 386 -0.31 1.19 7.77
CA CYS A 386 -0.82 0.35 8.85
C CYS A 386 -1.39 -1.02 8.40
N VAL A 387 -1.46 -1.27 7.09
CA VAL A 387 -1.88 -2.55 6.51
C VAL A 387 -0.81 -3.20 5.63
N SER A 388 0.35 -2.55 5.46
CA SER A 388 1.55 -3.16 4.87
C SER A 388 2.20 -4.12 5.88
N PRO A 389 2.66 -5.32 5.46
CA PRO A 389 3.49 -6.17 6.32
C PRO A 389 4.86 -5.51 6.59
N GLN A 390 5.33 -5.47 7.83
CA GLN A 390 6.61 -4.84 8.19
C GLN A 390 7.79 -5.45 7.42
N SER A 391 7.79 -6.78 7.30
CA SER A 391 8.84 -7.53 6.56
C SER A 391 8.87 -7.25 5.06
N HIS A 392 7.82 -6.60 4.53
CA HIS A 392 7.72 -6.22 3.13
C HIS A 392 8.47 -4.93 2.80
N LEU A 393 8.87 -4.15 3.80
CA LEU A 393 9.33 -2.77 3.59
C LEU A 393 10.83 -2.58 3.72
N ARG A 394 11.29 -1.51 3.08
CA ARG A 394 12.68 -1.07 3.00
C ARG A 394 12.67 0.45 2.89
N ALA A 395 13.76 1.09 3.30
CA ALA A 395 13.97 2.50 3.01
C ALA A 395 13.94 2.77 1.50
N SER A 396 14.35 1.83 0.63
CA SER A 396 14.30 1.96 -0.84
C SER A 396 12.96 1.61 -1.50
N TYR A 397 11.96 1.12 -0.75
CA TYR A 397 10.70 0.62 -1.33
C TYR A 397 9.94 1.73 -2.06
N ARG A 398 9.64 1.55 -3.36
CA ARG A 398 8.88 2.52 -4.16
C ARG A 398 7.49 1.97 -4.45
N ASN A 399 6.48 2.43 -3.68
CA ASN A 399 5.09 2.21 -4.07
C ASN A 399 4.69 3.25 -5.11
N PHE A 400 3.66 2.97 -5.91
CA PHE A 400 3.21 3.88 -6.95
C PHE A 400 1.72 3.73 -7.24
N PHE A 401 1.06 4.87 -7.44
CA PHE A 401 -0.35 4.95 -7.79
C PHE A 401 -0.62 6.13 -8.72
N TYR A 402 -1.79 6.17 -9.35
CA TYR A 402 -2.21 7.32 -10.13
C TYR A 402 -2.55 8.50 -9.20
N PRO A 403 -2.38 9.75 -9.65
CA PRO A 403 -2.58 10.93 -8.82
C PRO A 403 -3.94 11.05 -8.15
N ALA A 404 -4.99 10.46 -8.73
CA ALA A 404 -6.36 10.55 -8.24
C ALA A 404 -6.75 9.40 -7.27
N ASP A 405 -5.87 8.42 -7.06
CA ASP A 405 -6.15 7.23 -6.26
C ASP A 405 -6.23 7.58 -4.76
N ARG A 406 -7.21 7.00 -4.06
CA ARG A 406 -7.53 7.35 -2.66
C ARG A 406 -7.89 6.16 -1.75
N TRP A 407 -8.23 4.99 -2.28
CA TRP A 407 -8.89 3.91 -1.52
C TRP A 407 -7.97 3.12 -0.60
#